data_AF-A0A1M6UUR9-F1
#
_entry.id   AF-A0A1M6UUR9-F1
#
_cell.length_a   1.000
_cell.length_b   1.000
_cell.length_c   1.000
_cell.angle_alpha   90.00
_cell.angle_beta   90.00
_cell.angle_gamma   90.00
#
_symmetry.space_group_name_H-M   'P 1'
#
loop_
_entity.id
_entity.type
_entity.pdbx_description
1 polymer ?
#
loop_
_entity_poly.entity_id
_entity_poly.type
_entity_poly.pdbx_seq_one_letter_code
_entity_poly.pdbx_strand_id
1 'polypeptide(L)'
;MATLFDRKFEAITEESPGYALDGSYVPGELSVRTVRGTIQPITGNETIPAKAASRNTGTVKIYSTERLAFRNRDGDSRGYVRKAGALYEIVDELPNTNDLINHWKYVACLVSDTEMPEGLK
;
A
#
# COMPACT_ATOMS: atom_id res chain seq x y z
N MET A 1 -5.43 26.97 -9.02
CA MET A 1 -6.07 25.87 -8.27
C MET A 1 -5.21 24.62 -8.49
N ALA A 2 -4.33 24.27 -7.55
CA ALA A 2 -3.39 23.16 -7.74
C ALA A 2 -4.04 21.85 -7.27
N THR A 3 -4.52 21.04 -8.20
CA THR A 3 -5.08 19.71 -7.93
C THR A 3 -3.93 18.76 -7.53
N LEU A 4 -3.57 18.74 -6.24
CA LEU A 4 -2.45 17.93 -5.72
C LEU A 4 -2.60 16.41 -5.96
N PHE A 5 -3.80 15.95 -6.31
CA PHE A 5 -4.14 14.54 -6.60
C PHE A 5 -4.77 14.34 -7.98
N ASP A 6 -4.14 14.86 -9.04
CA ASP A 6 -4.62 14.64 -10.41
C ASP A 6 -4.23 13.27 -11.01
N ARG A 7 -3.61 12.41 -10.20
CA ARG A 7 -3.15 11.08 -10.61
C ARG A 7 -4.05 9.99 -10.02
N LYS A 8 -4.07 8.84 -10.70
CA LYS A 8 -4.76 7.62 -10.27
C LYS A 8 -3.75 6.49 -10.13
N PHE A 9 -4.01 5.58 -9.22
CA PHE A 9 -3.28 4.31 -9.07
C PHE A 9 -4.27 3.22 -8.64
N GLU A 10 -3.88 1.96 -8.79
CA GLU A 10 -4.67 0.83 -8.33
C GLU A 10 -4.30 0.55 -6.88
N ALA A 11 -5.28 0.56 -5.99
CA ALA A 11 -5.16 0.04 -4.64
C ALA A 11 -5.68 -1.39 -4.65
N ILE A 12 -4.91 -2.29 -4.07
CA ILE A 12 -5.17 -3.71 -4.00
C ILE A 12 -5.20 -4.09 -2.53
N THR A 13 -6.22 -4.83 -2.12
CA THR A 13 -6.34 -5.39 -0.78
C THR A 13 -6.32 -6.90 -0.90
N GLU A 14 -5.44 -7.53 -0.14
CA GLU A 14 -5.40 -8.97 0.03
C GLU A 14 -5.86 -9.27 1.46
N GLU A 15 -7.05 -9.86 1.57
CA GLU A 15 -7.53 -10.39 2.84
C GLU A 15 -6.86 -11.73 3.10
N SER A 16 -6.43 -11.97 4.34
CA SER A 16 -5.86 -13.26 4.69
C SER A 16 -6.94 -14.35 4.66
N PRO A 17 -6.64 -15.55 4.13
CA PRO A 17 -7.57 -16.67 4.21
C PRO A 17 -7.88 -17.00 5.67
N GLY A 18 -9.16 -17.23 5.95
CA GLY A 18 -9.66 -17.45 7.30
C GLY A 18 -10.58 -18.65 7.38
N TYR A 19 -11.15 -18.82 8.56
CA TYR A 19 -12.26 -19.76 8.78
C TYR A 19 -13.48 -18.96 9.21
N ALA A 20 -14.61 -19.21 8.56
CA ALA A 20 -15.88 -18.67 9.02
C ALA A 20 -16.31 -19.34 10.34
N LEU A 21 -17.30 -18.76 11.01
CA LEU A 21 -17.81 -19.25 12.30
C LEU A 21 -18.35 -20.69 12.24
N ASP A 22 -18.67 -21.18 11.05
CA ASP A 22 -19.12 -22.55 10.77
C ASP A 22 -17.96 -23.53 10.48
N GLY A 23 -16.71 -23.06 10.56
CA GLY A 23 -15.51 -23.85 10.29
C GLY A 23 -15.20 -24.02 8.79
N SER A 24 -15.95 -23.37 7.90
CA SER A 24 -15.64 -23.39 6.46
C SER A 24 -14.41 -22.52 6.16
N TYR A 25 -13.54 -23.01 5.27
CA TYR A 25 -12.38 -22.26 4.80
C TYR A 25 -12.86 -21.14 3.86
N VAL A 26 -12.50 -19.90 4.19
CA VAL A 26 -12.76 -18.73 3.36
C VAL A 26 -11.43 -18.35 2.71
N PRO A 27 -11.28 -18.52 1.38
CA PRO A 27 -10.09 -18.05 0.69
C PRO A 27 -10.00 -16.54 0.81
N GLY A 28 -8.77 -16.04 0.98
CA GLY A 28 -8.50 -14.61 0.98
C GLY A 28 -8.93 -13.97 -0.33
N GLU A 29 -9.76 -12.93 -0.27
CA GLU A 29 -10.23 -12.24 -1.46
C GLU A 29 -9.26 -11.12 -1.85
N LEU A 30 -8.98 -11.02 -3.16
CA LEU A 30 -8.24 -9.91 -3.73
C LEU A 30 -9.20 -8.87 -4.26
N SER A 31 -9.22 -7.70 -3.63
CA SER A 31 -10.01 -6.56 -4.09
C SER A 31 -9.12 -5.53 -4.77
N VAL A 32 -9.46 -5.13 -5.99
CA VAL A 32 -8.73 -4.11 -6.75
C VAL A 32 -9.65 -2.93 -7.04
N ARG A 33 -9.20 -1.71 -6.71
CA ARG A 33 -9.93 -0.48 -7.01
C ARG A 33 -9.00 0.64 -7.44
N THR A 34 -9.48 1.53 -8.30
CA THR A 34 -8.72 2.71 -8.71
C THR A 34 -8.96 3.86 -7.74
N VAL A 35 -7.88 4.39 -7.15
CA VAL A 35 -7.94 5.48 -6.16
C VAL A 35 -7.24 6.72 -6.72
N ARG A 36 -7.76 7.91 -6.38
CA ARG A 36 -7.10 9.18 -6.70
C ARG A 36 -6.06 9.51 -5.65
N GLY A 37 -4.86 9.85 -6.12
CA GLY A 37 -3.76 10.19 -5.25
C GLY A 37 -2.42 10.20 -5.98
N THR A 38 -1.35 10.42 -5.22
CA THR A 38 0.00 10.57 -5.76
C THR A 38 0.96 9.63 -5.04
N ILE A 39 1.76 8.90 -5.83
CA ILE A 39 2.89 8.11 -5.35
C ILE A 39 4.16 8.91 -5.63
N GLN A 40 4.95 9.17 -4.60
CA GLN A 40 6.19 9.92 -4.65
C GLN A 40 7.35 9.05 -4.15
N PRO A 41 8.47 8.95 -4.88
CA PRO A 41 9.65 8.24 -4.38
C PRO A 41 10.23 8.95 -3.16
N ILE A 42 10.68 8.19 -2.16
CA ILE A 42 11.47 8.73 -1.06
C ILE A 42 12.93 8.79 -1.51
N THR A 43 13.49 9.99 -1.58
CA THR A 43 14.93 10.21 -1.79
C THR A 43 15.65 10.22 -0.44
N GLY A 44 16.92 9.78 -0.41
CA GLY A 44 17.65 9.29 0.78
C GLY A 44 17.78 10.16 2.05
N ASN A 45 17.21 11.37 2.10
CA ASN A 45 17.12 12.17 3.33
C ASN A 45 15.93 11.77 4.24
N GLU A 46 14.94 11.02 3.74
CA GLU A 46 13.76 10.62 4.52
C GLU A 46 13.60 9.09 4.67
N THR A 47 14.61 8.32 4.31
CA THR A 47 14.60 6.85 4.43
C THR A 47 14.61 6.43 5.89
N ILE A 48 13.46 5.99 6.40
CA ILE A 48 13.36 5.30 7.69
C ILE A 48 13.87 3.86 7.49
N PRO A 49 14.89 3.40 8.22
CA PRO A 49 15.44 2.06 8.06
C PRO A 49 14.56 1.05 8.81
N ALA A 50 13.53 0.51 8.17
CA ALA A 50 12.63 -0.44 8.83
C ALA A 50 12.10 -1.54 7.90
N LYS A 51 13.02 -2.27 7.27
CA LYS A 51 12.99 -3.74 7.08
C LYS A 51 14.36 -4.09 6.54
N ALA A 52 15.13 -4.87 7.31
CA ALA A 52 16.53 -5.15 7.05
C ALA A 52 16.81 -5.53 5.58
N ALA A 53 17.80 -4.87 4.97
CA ALA A 53 18.49 -5.30 3.74
C ALA A 53 17.77 -5.23 2.39
N SER A 54 16.82 -4.32 2.14
CA SER A 54 16.47 -3.96 0.75
C SER A 54 17.30 -2.75 0.29
N ARG A 55 18.27 -3.00 -0.60
CA ARG A 55 19.15 -1.98 -1.18
C ARG A 55 18.31 -0.94 -1.96
N ASN A 56 18.03 0.22 -1.37
CA ASN A 56 17.89 1.53 -2.02
C ASN A 56 16.94 1.74 -3.24
N THR A 57 16.11 0.80 -3.69
CA THR A 57 15.42 0.94 -5.00
C THR A 57 13.90 0.92 -4.99
N GLY A 58 13.20 1.15 -3.88
CA GLY A 58 11.74 0.97 -3.93
C GLY A 58 10.83 1.64 -2.90
N THR A 59 11.32 2.47 -1.98
CA THR A 59 10.42 3.05 -0.97
C THR A 59 9.72 4.30 -1.51
N VAL A 60 8.40 4.34 -1.37
CA VAL A 60 7.54 5.43 -1.85
C VAL A 60 6.63 5.94 -0.74
N LYS A 61 6.33 7.24 -0.77
CA LYS A 61 5.20 7.82 -0.05
C LYS A 61 3.97 7.80 -0.94
N ILE A 62 2.86 7.35 -0.37
CA ILE A 62 1.57 7.36 -1.04
C ILE A 62 0.70 8.38 -0.34
N TYR A 63 0.14 9.29 -1.12
CA TYR A 63 -0.87 10.23 -0.68
C TYR A 63 -2.17 9.86 -1.36
N SER A 64 -3.18 9.51 -0.57
CA SER A 64 -4.46 9.01 -1.06
C SER A 64 -5.60 9.91 -0.60
N THR A 65 -6.60 10.06 -1.47
CA THR A 65 -7.88 10.73 -1.14
C THR A 65 -8.87 9.82 -0.42
N GLU A 66 -8.53 8.55 -0.22
CA GLU A 66 -9.32 7.57 0.52
C GLU A 66 -8.41 6.70 1.39
N ARG A 67 -8.97 6.12 2.45
CA ARG A 67 -8.22 5.22 3.33
C ARG A 67 -7.86 3.93 2.59
N LEU A 68 -6.59 3.56 2.63
CA LEU A 68 -6.08 2.32 2.02
C LEU A 68 -5.91 1.25 3.11
N ALA A 69 -6.09 -0.01 2.72
CA ALA A 69 -5.61 -1.11 3.54
C ALA A 69 -4.08 -0.99 3.65
N PHE A 70 -3.54 -1.32 4.80
CA PHE A 70 -2.10 -1.46 5.02
C PHE A 70 -1.87 -2.68 5.89
N ARG A 71 -0.61 -3.11 6.00
CA ARG A 71 -0.28 -4.29 6.79
C ARG A 71 -0.68 -4.09 8.25
N ASN A 72 -1.75 -4.75 8.68
CA ASN A 72 -2.15 -4.77 10.08
C ASN A 72 -1.16 -5.59 10.90
N ARG A 73 -0.95 -5.19 12.17
CA ARG A 73 -0.01 -5.83 13.09
C ARG A 73 -0.32 -7.31 13.35
N ASP A 74 -1.60 -7.67 13.24
CA ASP A 74 -2.11 -9.04 13.39
C ASP A 74 -1.98 -9.88 12.11
N GLY A 75 -1.63 -9.27 10.96
CA GLY A 75 -1.38 -10.00 9.71
C GLY A 75 -2.63 -10.35 8.89
N ASP A 76 -3.82 -9.91 9.31
CA ASP A 76 -5.09 -10.29 8.70
C ASP A 76 -5.38 -9.63 7.34
N SER A 77 -4.71 -8.54 7.02
CA SER A 77 -4.90 -7.83 5.75
C SER A 77 -3.62 -7.19 5.27
N ARG A 78 -3.34 -7.32 3.97
CA ARG A 78 -2.24 -6.65 3.29
C ARG A 78 -2.76 -5.65 2.28
N GLY A 79 -2.14 -4.49 2.26
CA GLY A 79 -2.43 -3.45 1.29
C GLY A 79 -1.32 -3.33 0.28
N TYR A 80 -1.67 -3.24 -0.99
CA TYR A 80 -0.74 -2.98 -2.08
C TYR A 80 -1.22 -1.83 -2.95
N VAL A 81 -0.30 -1.17 -3.64
CA VAL A 81 -0.60 -0.23 -4.72
C VAL A 81 0.16 -0.58 -5.97
N ARG A 82 -0.50 -0.49 -7.12
CA ARG A 82 0.10 -0.72 -8.43
C ARG A 82 0.06 0.56 -9.25
N LYS A 83 1.21 0.91 -9.83
CA LYS A 83 1.34 2.06 -10.72
C LYS A 83 2.42 1.82 -11.77
N ALA A 84 2.07 2.03 -13.03
CA ALA A 84 2.98 1.89 -14.17
C ALA A 84 3.72 0.53 -14.20
N GLY A 85 3.01 -0.55 -13.83
CA GLY A 85 3.57 -1.91 -13.81
C GLY A 85 4.34 -2.29 -12.54
N ALA A 86 4.67 -1.34 -11.66
CA ALA A 86 5.32 -1.62 -10.37
C ALA A 86 4.29 -1.82 -9.26
N LEU A 87 4.52 -2.82 -8.41
CA LEU A 87 3.71 -3.15 -7.23
C LEU A 87 4.45 -2.72 -5.95
N TYR A 88 3.76 -2.04 -5.04
CA TYR A 88 4.30 -1.61 -3.76
C TYR A 88 3.41 -2.12 -2.61
N GLU A 89 4.00 -2.74 -1.59
CA GLU A 89 3.30 -3.15 -0.35
C GLU A 89 3.26 -1.97 0.62
N ILE A 90 2.08 -1.62 1.11
CA ILE A 90 1.89 -0.58 2.11
C ILE A 90 2.30 -1.12 3.49
N VAL A 91 3.39 -0.57 4.01
CA VAL A 91 4.00 -1.03 5.27
C VAL A 91 3.54 -0.26 6.49
N ASP A 92 3.19 1.02 6.33
CA ASP A 92 2.82 1.88 7.46
C ASP A 92 1.93 3.06 7.05
N GLU A 93 1.11 3.55 7.98
CA GLU A 93 0.31 4.77 7.86
C GLU A 93 0.99 5.91 8.63
N LEU A 94 1.24 7.03 7.96
CA LEU A 94 1.86 8.21 8.58
C LEU A 94 0.78 9.18 9.07
N PRO A 95 1.00 9.85 10.21
CA PRO A 95 0.05 10.84 10.71
C PRO A 95 -0.10 12.00 9.71
N ASN A 96 -1.34 12.38 9.42
CA ASN A 96 -1.62 13.59 8.67
C ASN A 96 -1.50 14.81 9.58
N THR A 97 -0.36 15.49 9.52
CA THR A 97 -0.07 16.72 10.30
C THR A 97 -0.61 18.01 9.67
N ASN A 98 -1.31 17.95 8.53
CA ASN A 98 -1.75 19.14 7.82
C ASN A 98 -3.24 19.07 7.45
N ASP A 99 -4.04 19.94 8.07
CA ASP A 99 -5.49 20.03 7.88
C ASP A 99 -5.92 20.81 6.61
N LEU A 100 -4.97 21.30 5.80
CA LEU A 100 -5.30 22.05 4.59
C LEU A 100 -6.00 21.20 3.51
N ILE A 101 -5.70 19.90 3.46
CA ILE A 101 -6.30 18.96 2.50
C ILE A 101 -6.52 17.64 3.23
N ASN A 102 -7.75 17.12 3.20
CA ASN A 102 -8.03 15.80 3.76
C ASN A 102 -7.41 14.71 2.87
N HIS A 103 -6.38 14.03 3.37
CA HIS A 103 -5.71 12.93 2.69
C HIS A 103 -5.03 12.01 3.69
N TRP A 104 -4.82 10.76 3.26
CA TRP A 104 -4.08 9.76 4.01
C TRP A 104 -2.68 9.63 3.45
N LYS A 105 -1.70 9.45 4.35
CA LYS A 105 -0.29 9.30 4.01
C LYS A 105 0.16 7.90 4.39
N TYR A 106 0.88 7.25 3.50
CA TYR A 106 1.41 5.92 3.73
C TYR A 106 2.86 5.81 3.27
N VAL A 107 3.57 4.86 3.84
CA VAL A 107 4.87 4.37 3.35
C VAL A 107 4.64 3.02 2.70
N ALA A 108 5.19 2.82 1.51
CA ALA A 108 5.17 1.53 0.83
C ALA A 108 6.53 1.17 0.26
N CYS A 109 6.77 -0.12 0.12
CA CYS A 109 8.01 -0.70 -0.40
C CYS A 109 7.72 -1.47 -1.68
N LEU A 110 8.58 -1.33 -2.69
CA LEU A 110 8.51 -2.11 -3.92
C LEU A 110 8.54 -3.61 -3.58
N VAL A 111 7.58 -4.35 -4.12
CA VAL A 111 7.51 -5.80 -4.02
C VAL A 111 8.35 -6.40 -5.13
N SER A 112 9.27 -7.29 -4.80
CA SER A 112 10.04 -8.02 -5.79
C SER A 112 9.19 -9.11 -6.45
N ASP A 113 9.48 -9.48 -7.70
CA ASP A 113 8.73 -10.52 -8.43
C ASP A 113 8.70 -11.87 -7.67
N THR A 114 9.72 -12.14 -6.87
CA THR A 114 9.82 -13.34 -6.02
C THR A 114 8.87 -13.30 -4.82
N GLU A 115 8.54 -12.11 -4.32
CA GLU A 115 7.69 -11.88 -3.15
C GLU A 115 6.25 -11.50 -3.54
N MET A 116 5.97 -11.44 -4.84
CA MET A 116 4.65 -11.09 -5.36
C MET A 116 3.62 -12.18 -4.99
N PRO A 117 2.47 -11.81 -4.39
CA PRO A 117 1.41 -12.76 -4.09
C PRO A 117 0.96 -13.49 -5.36
N GLU A 118 0.68 -14.80 -5.27
CA GLU A 118 0.35 -15.61 -6.45
C GLU A 118 -0.87 -15.08 -7.22
N GLY A 119 -1.86 -14.52 -6.51
CA GLY A 119 -3.04 -13.93 -7.15
C GLY A 119 -2.80 -12.56 -7.80
N LEU A 120 -1.60 -11.99 -7.67
CA LEU A 120 -1.21 -10.72 -8.29
C LEU A 120 -0.14 -10.85 -9.37
N LYS A 121 0.44 -12.06 -9.56
CA LYS A 121 1.41 -12.37 -10.62
C LYS A 121 0.82 -12.24 -12.02
#